data_AF-A0A957AT87-F1
#
_entry.id   AF-A0A957AT87-F1
#
_cell.length_a   1.000
_cell.length_b   1.000
_cell.length_c   1.000
_cell.angle_alpha   90.00
_cell.angle_beta   90.00
_cell.angle_gamma   90.00
#
_symmetry.space_group_name_H-M   'P 1'
#
loop_
_entity.id
_entity.type
_entity.pdbx_description
1 polymer ?
#
loop_
_entity_poly.entity_id
_entity_poly.type
_entity_poly.pdbx_seq_one_letter_code
_entity_poly.pdbx_strand_id
1 'polypeptide(L)' 'MKDQLVQAIADMEEDQAMELTESMLAAGVDPQDILDACREAMTIVGQRYEAGEYFLPELVIAGDMLTAIGDKVK' A
#
# COMPACT_ATOMS: atom_id res chain seq x y z
N MET A 1 -6.63 -6.62 8.79
CA MET A 1 -6.41 -5.21 8.43
C MET A 1 -5.05 -4.99 7.79
N LYS A 2 -3.93 -5.34 8.44
CA LYS A 2 -2.59 -5.24 7.80
C LYS A 2 -2.53 -5.95 6.43
N ASP A 3 -2.87 -7.24 6.38
CA ASP A 3 -2.84 -8.01 5.12
C ASP A 3 -3.82 -7.48 4.06
N GLN A 4 -4.93 -6.88 4.49
CA GLN A 4 -5.90 -6.28 3.57
C GLN A 4 -5.35 -4.99 2.95
N LEU A 5 -4.64 -4.18 3.73
CA LEU A 5 -3.95 -3.00 3.21
C LEU A 5 -2.84 -3.41 2.24
N VAL A 6 -2.08 -4.46 2.57
CA VAL A 6 -1.05 -5.02 1.69
C VAL A 6 -1.64 -5.42 0.34
N GLN A 7 -2.75 -6.18 0.35
CA GLN A 7 -3.42 -6.62 -0.88
C GLN A 7 -4.02 -5.46 -1.66
N ALA A 8 -4.71 -4.53 -1.00
CA ALA A 8 -5.30 -3.36 -1.66
C ALA A 8 -4.24 -2.54 -2.42
N ILE A 9 -3.07 -2.32 -1.81
CA ILE A 9 -1.96 -1.63 -2.49
C ILE A 9 -1.39 -2.50 -3.62
N ALA A 10 -1.20 -3.80 -3.38
CA ALA A 10 -0.65 -4.70 -4.39
C ALA A 10 -1.56 -4.82 -5.62
N ASP A 11 -2.88 -4.77 -5.43
CA ASP A 11 -3.90 -4.88 -6.48
C ASP A 11 -4.28 -3.53 -7.11
N MET A 12 -3.60 -2.44 -6.73
CA MET A 12 -3.83 -1.07 -7.22
C MET A 12 -5.23 -0.52 -6.85
N GLU A 13 -5.80 -0.98 -5.74
CA GLU A 13 -7.07 -0.49 -5.19
C GLU A 13 -6.84 0.72 -4.28
N GLU A 14 -6.64 1.89 -4.89
CA GLU A 14 -6.34 3.14 -4.17
C GLU A 14 -7.39 3.49 -3.12
N ASP A 15 -8.66 3.58 -3.51
CA ASP A 15 -9.77 3.95 -2.61
C ASP A 15 -9.81 3.04 -1.37
N GLN A 16 -9.68 1.73 -1.57
CA GLN A 16 -9.71 0.74 -0.49
C GLN A 16 -8.48 0.85 0.41
N ALA A 17 -7.29 1.06 -0.15
CA ALA A 17 -6.07 1.24 0.63
C ALA A 17 -6.15 2.49 1.54
N MET A 18 -6.75 3.57 1.03
CA MET A 18 -6.95 4.80 1.79
C MET A 18 -7.98 4.61 2.92
N GLU A 19 -9.13 3.99 2.65
CA GLU A 19 -10.15 3.69 3.67
C GLU A 19 -9.60 2.78 4.78
N LEU A 20 -8.81 1.77 4.41
CA LEU A 20 -8.16 0.87 5.37
C LEU A 20 -7.13 1.60 6.23
N THR A 21 -6.32 2.47 5.63
CA THR A 21 -5.35 3.30 6.34
C THR A 21 -6.03 4.19 7.38
N GLU A 22 -7.11 4.88 6.98
CA GLU A 22 -7.87 5.73 7.89
C GLU A 22 -8.52 4.93 9.03
N SER A 23 -9.08 3.76 8.70
CA SER A 23 -9.67 2.87 9.70
C SER A 23 -8.63 2.34 10.70
N MET A 24 -7.41 2.04 10.23
CA MET A 24 -6.30 1.59 11.08
C MET A 24 -5.82 2.72 12.01
N LEU A 25 -5.68 3.94 11.49
CA LEU A 25 -5.36 5.12 12.30
C LEU A 25 -6.44 5.39 13.35
N ALA A 26 -7.73 5.32 12.97
CA ALA A 26 -8.85 5.49 13.89
C ALA A 26 -8.91 4.40 14.98
N ALA A 27 -8.44 3.20 14.66
CA ALA A 27 -8.31 2.09 15.61
C ALA A 27 -7.07 2.21 16.52
N GLY A 28 -6.22 3.23 16.35
CA GLY A 28 -5.02 3.45 17.14
C GLY A 28 -3.85 2.54 16.77
N VAL A 29 -3.83 2.01 15.54
CA VAL A 29 -2.67 1.25 15.02
C VAL A 29 -1.49 2.20 14.87
N ASP A 30 -0.28 1.72 15.18
CA ASP A 30 0.93 2.49 15.05
C ASP A 30 1.16 2.88 13.57
N PRO A 31 1.39 4.16 13.25
CA PRO A 31 1.81 4.60 11.91
C PRO A 31 2.92 3.76 11.29
N GLN A 32 3.87 3.30 12.10
CA GLN A 32 4.98 2.47 11.64
C GLN A 32 4.49 1.10 11.12
N ASP A 33 3.49 0.49 11.76
CA ASP A 33 2.91 -0.78 11.30
C ASP A 33 2.19 -0.62 9.95
N ILE A 34 1.57 0.55 9.72
CA ILE A 34 0.94 0.90 8.44
C ILE A 34 2.01 1.06 7.35
N LEU A 35 3.11 1.76 7.66
CA LEU A 35 4.23 1.91 6.73
C LEU A 35 4.91 0.58 6.41
N ASP A 36 5.01 -0.33 7.38
CA ASP A 36 5.55 -1.67 7.16
C ASP A 36 4.64 -2.51 6.25
N ALA A 37 3.31 -2.38 6.38
CA ALA A 37 2.36 -2.97 5.43
C ALA A 37 2.57 -2.42 4.00
N CYS A 38 2.78 -1.11 3.88
CA CYS A 38 3.06 -0.48 2.59
C CYS A 38 4.36 -1.03 1.94
N ARG A 39 5.44 -1.22 2.72
CA ARG A 39 6.69 -1.82 2.23
C ARG A 39 6.51 -3.27 1.77
N GLU A 40 5.69 -4.02 2.50
CA GLU A 40 5.35 -5.40 2.14
C GLU A 40 4.57 -5.45 0.82
N ALA A 41 3.61 -4.53 0.62
CA ALA A 41 2.91 -4.39 -0.66
C ALA A 41 3.86 -4.08 -1.82
N MET A 42 4.82 -3.17 -1.63
CA MET A 42 5.84 -2.86 -2.65
C MET A 42 6.69 -4.07 -3.03
N THR A 43 6.93 -4.98 -2.10
CA THR A 43 7.64 -6.23 -2.40
C THR A 43 6.82 -7.10 -3.36
N ILE A 44 5.49 -7.19 -3.14
CA ILE A 44 4.58 -7.95 -4.01
C ILE A 44 4.47 -7.31 -5.40
N VAL A 45 4.32 -5.98 -5.47
CA VAL A 45 4.28 -5.24 -6.75
C VAL A 45 5.59 -5.46 -7.53
N GLY A 46 6.74 -5.43 -6.84
CA GLY A 46 8.04 -5.73 -7.44
C GLY A 46 8.13 -7.17 -7.97
N GLN A 47 7.62 -8.15 -7.24
CA GLN A 47 7.55 -9.54 -7.70
C GLN A 47 6.65 -9.69 -8.94
N ARG A 48 5.50 -9.02 -8.98
CA ARG A 48 4.59 -9.00 -10.14
C ARG A 48 5.24 -8.33 -11.35
N TYR A 49 6.04 -7.28 -11.12
CA TYR A 49 6.83 -6.64 -12.17
C TYR A 49 7.92 -7.58 -12.72
N GLU A 50 8.65 -8.28 -11.85
CA GLU A 50 9.65 -9.27 -12.26
C GLU A 50 9.03 -10.46 -13.01
N ALA A 51 7.80 -10.86 -12.64
CA ALA A 51 7.02 -11.88 -13.33
C ALA A 51 6.46 -11.42 -14.68
N GLY A 52 6.56 -10.13 -15.02
CA GLY A 52 5.98 -9.54 -16.23
C GLY A 52 4.46 -9.40 -16.19
N GLU A 53 3.85 -9.49 -15.01
CA GLU A 53 2.42 -9.26 -14.78
C GLU A 53 2.13 -7.75 -14.68
N TYR A 54 3.05 -7.00 -14.05
CA TYR A 54 3.01 -5.54 -13.92
C TYR A 54 4.15 -4.87 -14.71
N PHE A 55 3.94 -3.61 -15.07
CA PHE A 55 4.89 -2.81 -15.83
C PHE A 55 5.21 -1.50 -15.08
N LEU A 56 5.93 -0.61 -15.77
CA LEU A 56 6.35 0.67 -15.19
C LEU A 56 5.17 1.54 -14.70
N PRO A 57 4.01 1.61 -15.39
CA PRO A 57 2.87 2.39 -14.90
C PRO A 57 2.36 1.92 -13.54
N GLU A 58 2.24 0.61 -13.33
CA GLU A 58 1.79 0.03 -12.07
C GLU A 58 2.77 0.32 -10.93
N LEU A 59 4.09 0.28 -11.20
CA LEU A 59 5.10 0.69 -10.22
C LEU A 59 4.99 2.16 -9.82
N VAL A 60 4.70 3.04 -10.78
CA VAL A 60 4.51 4.48 -10.52
C VAL A 60 3.27 4.69 -9.66
N ILE A 61 2.13 4.09 -10.02
CA ILE A 61 0.88 4.19 -9.26
C ILE A 61 1.08 3.72 -7.82
N ALA A 62 1.72 2.55 -7.64
CA ALA A 62 1.92 2.01 -6.31
C ALA A 62 2.87 2.89 -5.45
N GLY A 63 3.84 3.56 -6.08
CA GLY A 63 4.70 4.56 -5.43
C GLY A 63 3.94 5.83 -5.02
N ASP A 64 3.03 6.30 -5.86
CA ASP A 64 2.16 7.45 -5.56
C ASP A 64 1.22 7.14 -4.39
N MET A 65 0.62 5.93 -4.39
CA MET A 65 -0.20 5.44 -3.27
C MET A 65 0.59 5.39 -1.96
N LEU A 66 1.82 4.89 -1.99
CA LEU A 66 2.69 4.85 -0.81
C LEU A 66 2.96 6.24 -0.24
N THR A 67 3.18 7.21 -1.13
CA THR A 67 3.43 8.60 -0.77
C THR A 67 2.18 9.22 -0.12
N ALA A 68 1.00 8.99 -0.72
CA ALA A 68 -0.28 9.46 -0.20
C ALA A 68 -0.59 8.89 1.19
N ILE A 69 -0.36 7.59 1.40
CA ILE A 69 -0.51 6.94 2.72
C ILE A 69 0.52 7.52 3.70
N GLY A 70 1.78 7.62 3.27
CA GLY A 70 2.89 8.16 4.07
C GLY A 70 2.64 9.59 4.57
N ASP A 71 1.96 10.42 3.77
CA ASP A 71 1.60 11.78 4.18
C ASP A 71 0.40 11.84 5.13
N LYS A 72 -0.47 10.83 5.15
CA LYS A 72 -1.59 10.73 6.11
C LYS A 72 -1.18 10.21 7.49
N VAL A 73 -0.13 9.38 7.55
CA VAL A 73 0.33 8.75 8.80
C VAL A 73 1.43 9.55 9.51
N LYS A 74 1.85 10.69 8.95
CA LYS A 74 2.74 11.69 9.60
C LYS A 74 1.98 12.57 10.59
#